data_AF-A0A4P6K0J1-F1
#
_entry.id   AF-A0A4P6K0J1-F1
#
_cell.length_a   1.000
_cell.length_b   1.000
_cell.length_c   1.000
_cell.angle_alpha   90.00
_cell.angle_beta   90.00
_cell.angle_gamma   90.00
#
_symmetry.space_group_name_H-M   'P 1'
#
loop_
_entity.id
_entity.type
_entity.pdbx_description
1 polymer ?
#
loop_
_entity_poly.entity_id
_entity_poly.type
_entity_poly.pdbx_seq_one_letter_code
_entity_poly.pdbx_strand_id
1 'polypeptide(L)'
;MSAQNSGQLVKPITELIVDATRAQHEKLDERTTGYLTREGLDLLAYRRLLESYYGFYKPLDAVYEHIEQLDGWQEVNLSLAERKKSQWLEKDLRILGDSQDVIDALPRYQGETYQVTSIPQALGLLYVVEGSTLGGQYLARIVEDALHIDKDSGSAFFRSYGPQNAHTMWKAFCQQLCAYAERHPEQTQSIIDSALAVYAVANQRLVVHDHNA
;
A
#
# COMPACT_ATOMS: atom_id res chain seq x y z
N MET A 1 -46.87 8.82 22.86
CA MET A 1 -46.30 7.95 21.81
C MET A 1 -44.86 8.38 21.62
N SER A 2 -43.95 7.76 22.39
CA SER A 2 -42.52 8.09 22.37
C SER A 2 -41.84 7.21 21.34
N ALA A 3 -41.27 7.82 20.30
CA ALA A 3 -40.45 7.13 19.32
C ALA A 3 -39.13 6.71 19.97
N GLN A 4 -38.88 5.40 20.04
CA GLN A 4 -37.56 4.84 20.27
C GLN A 4 -36.74 5.09 19.00
N ASN A 5 -35.84 6.08 19.05
CA ASN A 5 -34.82 6.24 18.03
C ASN A 5 -33.70 5.25 18.36
N SER A 6 -33.80 4.06 17.78
CA SER A 6 -32.79 3.01 17.87
C SER A 6 -31.47 3.57 17.34
N GLY A 7 -30.50 3.81 18.23
CA GLY A 7 -29.15 4.22 17.87
C GLY A 7 -28.47 3.13 17.06
N GLN A 8 -28.64 3.19 15.74
CA GLN A 8 -27.93 2.32 14.82
C GLN A 8 -26.45 2.74 14.87
N LEU A 9 -25.60 1.90 15.45
CA LEU A 9 -24.15 2.10 15.47
C LEU A 9 -23.69 2.22 14.01
N VAL A 10 -23.34 3.44 13.58
CA VAL A 10 -22.75 3.69 12.27
C VAL A 10 -21.34 3.10 12.30
N LYS A 11 -21.11 2.08 11.47
CA LYS A 11 -19.77 1.48 11.33
C LYS A 11 -18.78 2.56 10.85
N PRO A 12 -17.60 2.70 11.47
CA PRO A 12 -16.53 3.55 10.95
C PRO A 12 -16.17 3.15 9.51
N ILE A 13 -15.80 4.13 8.68
CA ILE A 13 -15.39 3.89 7.28
C ILE A 13 -14.29 2.82 7.17
N THR A 14 -13.38 2.74 8.14
CA THR A 14 -12.33 1.74 8.18
C THR A 14 -12.88 0.31 8.26
N GLU A 15 -13.98 0.08 8.99
CA GLU A 15 -14.63 -1.23 9.05
C GLU A 15 -15.36 -1.55 7.74
N LEU A 16 -15.98 -0.56 7.11
CA LEU A 16 -16.64 -0.71 5.82
C LEU A 16 -15.64 -1.09 4.72
N ILE A 17 -14.47 -0.44 4.69
CA ILE A 17 -13.40 -0.80 3.76
C ILE A 17 -12.90 -2.21 4.05
N VAL A 18 -12.64 -2.58 5.31
CA VAL A 18 -12.23 -3.95 5.68
C VAL A 18 -13.23 -4.99 5.16
N ASP A 19 -14.53 -4.79 5.43
CA ASP A 19 -15.58 -5.70 5.00
C ASP A 19 -15.62 -5.82 3.46
N ALA A 20 -15.51 -4.70 2.74
CA ALA A 20 -15.53 -4.68 1.28
C ALA A 20 -14.28 -5.29 0.63
N THR A 21 -13.09 -5.06 1.21
CA THR A 21 -11.81 -5.44 0.59
C THR A 21 -11.26 -6.79 1.06
N ARG A 22 -11.90 -7.45 2.04
CA ARG A 22 -11.41 -8.68 2.68
C ARG A 22 -10.87 -9.72 1.70
N ALA A 23 -11.67 -10.11 0.71
CA ALA A 23 -11.29 -11.14 -0.25
C ALA A 23 -10.07 -10.75 -1.11
N GLN A 24 -9.95 -9.47 -1.50
CA GLN A 24 -8.81 -9.03 -2.30
C GLN A 24 -7.54 -8.87 -1.45
N HIS A 25 -7.69 -8.45 -0.20
CA HIS A 25 -6.61 -8.38 0.78
C HIS A 25 -6.05 -9.77 1.08
N GLU A 26 -6.91 -10.73 1.46
CA GLU A 26 -6.52 -12.12 1.74
C GLU A 26 -5.82 -12.75 0.54
N LYS A 27 -6.36 -12.58 -0.67
CA LYS A 27 -5.72 -13.06 -1.90
C LYS A 27 -4.33 -12.48 -2.13
N LEU A 28 -4.13 -11.19 -1.87
CA LEU A 28 -2.83 -10.54 -2.03
C LEU A 28 -1.83 -11.04 -0.98
N ASP A 29 -2.27 -11.17 0.27
CA ASP A 29 -1.47 -11.66 1.38
C ASP A 29 -1.02 -13.11 1.15
N GLU A 30 -1.95 -14.00 0.79
CA GLU A 30 -1.66 -15.40 0.46
C GLU A 30 -0.64 -15.53 -0.66
N ARG A 31 -0.77 -14.73 -1.72
CA ARG A 31 0.16 -14.78 -2.86
C ARG A 31 1.54 -14.26 -2.51
N THR A 32 1.61 -13.19 -1.73
CA THR A 32 2.89 -12.58 -1.35
C THR A 32 3.63 -13.47 -0.36
N THR A 33 2.94 -13.91 0.69
CA THR A 33 3.47 -14.85 1.67
C THR A 33 3.86 -16.16 0.99
N GLY A 34 2.98 -16.74 0.16
CA GLY A 34 3.27 -17.97 -0.58
C GLY A 34 4.48 -17.84 -1.51
N TYR A 35 4.69 -16.69 -2.14
CA TYR A 35 5.90 -16.43 -2.93
C TYR A 35 7.16 -16.41 -2.06
N LEU A 36 7.11 -15.77 -0.89
CA LEU A 36 8.23 -15.64 0.03
C LEU A 36 8.49 -16.88 0.89
N THR A 37 7.57 -17.85 0.94
CA THR A 37 7.75 -19.11 1.68
C THR A 37 7.87 -20.32 0.76
N ARG A 38 7.95 -20.14 -0.56
CA ARG A 38 8.08 -21.24 -1.52
C ARG A 38 9.43 -21.94 -1.38
N GLU A 39 9.45 -23.22 -1.73
CA GLU A 39 10.71 -23.94 -1.92
C GLU A 39 11.52 -23.30 -3.05
N GLY A 40 12.84 -23.18 -2.85
CA GLY A 40 13.73 -22.58 -3.84
C GLY A 40 13.67 -21.05 -3.93
N LEU A 41 13.13 -20.35 -2.92
CA LEU A 41 13.34 -18.91 -2.81
C LEU A 41 14.86 -18.62 -2.76
N ASP A 42 15.32 -17.78 -3.67
CA ASP A 42 16.69 -17.28 -3.72
C ASP A 42 16.72 -15.75 -3.83
N LEU A 43 17.93 -15.18 -3.84
CA LEU A 43 18.13 -13.75 -3.95
C LEU A 43 17.62 -13.16 -5.27
N LEU A 44 17.65 -13.93 -6.36
CA LEU A 44 17.20 -13.47 -7.67
C LEU A 44 15.67 -13.36 -7.71
N ALA A 45 14.97 -14.37 -7.20
CA ALA A 45 13.53 -14.37 -7.02
C ALA A 45 13.09 -13.24 -6.09
N TYR A 46 13.77 -13.06 -4.96
CA TYR A 46 13.49 -11.96 -4.04
C TYR A 46 13.66 -10.59 -4.71
N ARG A 47 14.74 -10.40 -5.47
CA ARG A 47 14.97 -9.16 -6.21
C ARG A 47 13.85 -8.89 -7.23
N ARG A 48 13.45 -9.89 -8.01
CA ARG A 48 12.32 -9.77 -8.97
C ARG A 48 11.02 -9.38 -8.27
N LEU A 49 10.78 -9.87 -7.06
CA LEU A 49 9.66 -9.41 -6.24
C LEU A 49 9.79 -7.92 -5.95
N LEU A 50 10.94 -7.45 -5.45
CA LEU A 50 11.15 -6.02 -5.18
C LEU A 50 11.08 -5.14 -6.44
N GLU A 51 11.53 -5.63 -7.60
CA GLU A 51 11.37 -4.93 -8.88
C GLU A 51 9.89 -4.71 -9.22
N SER A 52 9.04 -5.71 -8.97
CA SER A 52 7.59 -5.59 -9.17
C SER A 52 6.94 -4.60 -8.20
N TYR A 53 7.39 -4.59 -6.94
CA TYR A 53 6.99 -3.59 -5.95
C TYR A 53 7.47 -2.19 -6.35
N TYR A 54 8.68 -2.05 -6.87
CA TYR A 54 9.19 -0.78 -7.38
C TYR A 54 8.31 -0.26 -8.52
N GLY A 55 7.95 -1.11 -9.47
CA GLY A 55 7.04 -0.75 -10.56
C GLY A 55 5.66 -0.27 -10.08
N PHE A 56 5.16 -0.79 -8.95
CA PHE A 56 3.91 -0.35 -8.34
C PHE A 56 4.07 0.94 -7.53
N TYR A 57 5.10 1.05 -6.69
CA TYR A 57 5.25 2.16 -5.73
C TYR A 57 5.91 3.40 -6.31
N LYS A 58 6.85 3.27 -7.27
CA LYS A 58 7.57 4.43 -7.80
C LYS A 58 6.66 5.51 -8.41
N PRO A 59 5.63 5.17 -9.21
CA PRO A 59 4.73 6.17 -9.78
C PRO A 59 3.93 6.93 -8.72
N LEU A 60 3.73 6.35 -7.52
CA LEU A 60 3.01 7.01 -6.44
C LEU A 60 3.68 8.30 -5.97
N ASP A 61 4.99 8.46 -6.18
CA ASP A 61 5.70 9.70 -5.83
C ASP A 61 5.07 10.92 -6.53
N ALA A 62 4.77 10.79 -7.83
CA ALA A 62 4.13 11.83 -8.63
C ALA A 62 2.62 11.91 -8.37
N VAL A 63 1.97 10.78 -8.08
CA VAL A 63 0.56 10.77 -7.68
C VAL A 63 0.36 11.55 -6.38
N TYR A 64 1.26 11.40 -5.41
CA TYR A 64 1.19 12.14 -4.14
C TYR A 64 1.36 13.64 -4.35
N GLU A 65 2.31 14.04 -5.21
CA GLU A 65 2.47 15.44 -5.59
C GLU A 65 1.21 15.99 -6.24
N HIS A 66 0.55 15.22 -7.11
CA HIS A 66 -0.73 15.61 -7.70
C HIS A 66 -1.86 15.71 -6.68
N ILE A 67 -1.98 14.74 -5.77
CA ILE A 67 -3.01 14.72 -4.71
C ILE A 67 -2.91 15.96 -3.83
N GLU A 68 -1.68 16.37 -3.45
CA GLU A 68 -1.48 17.57 -2.63
C GLU A 68 -1.92 18.88 -3.32
N GLN A 69 -2.10 18.86 -4.65
CA GLN A 69 -2.61 19.98 -5.44
C GLN A 69 -4.13 19.92 -5.69
N LEU A 70 -4.83 18.87 -5.25
CA LEU A 70 -6.28 18.78 -5.44
C LEU A 70 -7.00 19.84 -4.59
N ASP A 71 -8.01 20.48 -5.19
CA ASP A 71 -8.89 21.40 -4.48
C ASP A 71 -9.55 20.68 -3.29
N GLY A 72 -9.45 21.30 -2.10
CA GLY A 72 -9.98 20.75 -0.86
C GLY A 72 -9.08 19.73 -0.15
N TRP A 73 -7.92 19.32 -0.72
CA TRP A 73 -7.03 18.37 -0.04
C TRP A 73 -6.56 18.84 1.34
N GLN A 74 -6.40 20.16 1.52
CA GLN A 74 -6.04 20.78 2.80
C GLN A 74 -7.02 20.42 3.93
N GLU A 75 -8.28 20.10 3.62
CA GLU A 75 -9.27 19.66 4.60
C GLU A 75 -9.02 18.25 5.16
N VAL A 76 -8.22 17.44 4.46
CA VAL A 76 -7.79 16.12 4.95
C VAL A 76 -6.68 16.24 6.00
N ASN A 77 -5.96 17.38 6.03
CA ASN A 77 -4.90 17.66 6.99
C ASN A 77 -3.84 16.53 7.07
N LEU A 78 -3.36 16.11 5.90
CA LEU A 78 -2.41 15.00 5.75
C LEU A 78 -1.27 15.38 4.79
N SER A 79 -0.04 15.31 5.27
CA SER A 79 1.16 15.41 4.43
C SER A 79 1.49 14.06 3.79
N LEU A 80 1.81 14.07 2.49
CA LEU A 80 2.17 12.86 1.74
C LEU A 80 3.68 12.72 1.54
N ALA A 81 4.46 13.79 1.78
CA ALA A 81 5.92 13.77 1.60
C ALA A 81 6.60 12.66 2.42
N GLU A 82 6.22 12.49 3.69
CA GLU A 82 6.78 11.46 4.57
C GLU A 82 6.26 10.04 4.28
N ARG A 83 5.27 9.91 3.39
CA ARG A 83 4.60 8.64 3.06
C ARG A 83 5.16 7.98 1.79
N LYS A 84 6.10 8.64 1.11
CA LYS A 84 6.80 8.12 -0.07
C LYS A 84 7.70 6.94 0.33
N LYS A 85 7.40 5.76 -0.21
CA LYS A 85 8.08 4.48 0.12
C LYS A 85 9.08 4.02 -0.95
N SER A 86 8.98 4.57 -2.16
CA SER A 86 9.80 4.19 -3.32
C SER A 86 11.31 4.25 -3.04
N GLN A 87 11.75 5.25 -2.27
CA GLN A 87 13.14 5.41 -1.86
C GLN A 87 13.72 4.20 -1.12
N TRP A 88 12.90 3.45 -0.37
CA TRP A 88 13.35 2.23 0.31
C TRP A 88 13.52 1.08 -0.68
N LEU A 89 12.66 0.98 -1.69
CA LEU A 89 12.82 0.01 -2.78
C LEU A 89 14.08 0.32 -3.60
N GLU A 90 14.35 1.59 -3.90
CA GLU A 90 15.59 2.01 -4.58
C GLU A 90 16.84 1.69 -3.76
N LYS A 91 16.76 1.82 -2.43
CA LYS A 91 17.85 1.40 -1.53
C LYS A 91 18.03 -0.12 -1.61
N ASP A 92 16.97 -0.88 -1.46
CA ASP A 92 17.01 -2.35 -1.41
C ASP A 92 17.51 -2.94 -2.73
N LEU A 93 16.99 -2.49 -3.88
CA LEU A 93 17.42 -2.97 -5.19
C LEU A 93 18.90 -2.71 -5.46
N ARG A 94 19.42 -1.54 -5.07
CA ARG A 94 20.86 -1.22 -5.18
C ARG A 94 21.71 -2.13 -4.30
N ILE A 95 21.29 -2.38 -3.06
CA ILE A 95 22.00 -3.29 -2.15
C ILE A 95 22.02 -4.71 -2.70
N LEU A 96 20.92 -5.15 -3.30
CA LEU A 96 20.80 -6.46 -3.90
C LEU A 96 21.56 -6.59 -5.22
N GLY A 97 22.08 -5.49 -5.79
CA GLY A 97 23.02 -5.51 -6.91
C GLY A 97 22.49 -4.96 -8.23
N ASP A 98 21.33 -4.31 -8.25
CA ASP A 98 20.89 -3.58 -9.45
C ASP A 98 21.63 -2.25 -9.59
N SER A 99 22.03 -1.95 -10.82
CA SER A 99 22.56 -0.63 -11.17
C SER A 99 21.43 0.39 -11.30
N GLN A 100 21.77 1.68 -11.21
CA GLN A 100 20.79 2.75 -11.38
C GLN A 100 20.09 2.67 -12.75
N ASP A 101 20.83 2.36 -13.83
CA ASP A 101 20.26 2.21 -15.17
C ASP A 101 19.24 1.07 -15.27
N VAL A 102 19.47 -0.04 -14.54
CA VAL A 102 18.52 -1.16 -14.46
C VAL A 102 17.25 -0.72 -13.73
N ILE A 103 17.40 -0.08 -12.57
CA ILE A 103 16.26 0.40 -11.76
C ILE A 103 15.42 1.41 -12.54
N ASP A 104 16.06 2.33 -13.25
CA ASP A 104 15.38 3.35 -14.04
C ASP A 104 14.62 2.76 -15.23
N ALA A 105 15.08 1.63 -15.77
CA ALA A 105 14.45 0.90 -16.86
C ALA A 105 13.32 -0.05 -16.42
N LEU A 106 13.12 -0.26 -15.10
CA LEU A 106 12.07 -1.17 -14.61
C LEU A 106 10.67 -0.73 -15.07
N PRO A 107 9.81 -1.66 -15.49
CA PRO A 107 8.43 -1.34 -15.85
C PRO A 107 7.67 -0.70 -14.69
N ARG A 108 6.95 0.39 -14.98
CA ARG A 108 6.16 1.15 -14.00
C ARG A 108 4.68 1.05 -14.32
N TYR A 109 3.84 0.93 -13.30
CA TYR A 109 2.39 0.96 -13.49
C TYR A 109 1.93 2.36 -13.89
N GLN A 110 1.13 2.44 -14.96
CA GLN A 110 0.61 3.69 -15.53
C GLN A 110 -0.91 3.64 -15.77
N GLY A 111 -1.62 2.71 -15.14
CA GLY A 111 -3.06 2.54 -15.35
C GLY A 111 -3.92 3.59 -14.64
N GLU A 112 -5.20 3.61 -15.00
CA GLU A 112 -6.18 4.64 -14.60
C GLU A 112 -6.32 4.82 -13.08
N THR A 113 -6.05 3.77 -12.29
CA THR A 113 -6.08 3.86 -10.82
C THR A 113 -5.14 4.92 -10.25
N TYR A 114 -4.09 5.31 -10.99
CA TYR A 114 -3.15 6.37 -10.58
C TYR A 114 -3.51 7.74 -11.15
N GLN A 115 -4.58 7.86 -11.94
CA GLN A 115 -5.16 9.12 -12.39
C GLN A 115 -6.17 9.62 -11.33
N VAL A 116 -5.65 9.96 -10.15
CA VAL A 116 -6.47 10.39 -9.00
C VAL A 116 -6.98 11.80 -9.24
N THR A 117 -8.28 11.98 -9.39
CA THR A 117 -8.90 13.28 -9.70
C THR A 117 -9.78 13.82 -8.58
N SER A 118 -9.89 13.10 -7.47
CA SER A 118 -10.75 13.47 -6.33
C SER A 118 -10.19 12.98 -5.00
N ILE A 119 -10.58 13.66 -3.91
CA ILE A 119 -10.17 13.31 -2.54
C ILE A 119 -10.62 11.87 -2.15
N PRO A 120 -11.84 11.40 -2.47
CA PRO A 120 -12.23 10.02 -2.16
C PRO A 120 -11.32 8.97 -2.83
N GLN A 121 -10.93 9.22 -4.08
CA GLN A 121 -10.00 8.35 -4.78
C GLN A 121 -8.64 8.32 -4.08
N ALA A 122 -8.11 9.48 -3.71
CA ALA A 122 -6.86 9.60 -2.96
C ALA A 122 -6.89 8.82 -1.64
N LEU A 123 -7.96 8.99 -0.87
CA LEU A 123 -8.13 8.34 0.43
C LEU A 123 -8.24 6.82 0.33
N GLY A 124 -8.97 6.30 -0.67
CA GLY A 124 -9.04 4.86 -0.92
C GLY A 124 -7.69 4.26 -1.34
N LEU A 125 -6.93 4.96 -2.18
CA LEU A 125 -5.57 4.58 -2.56
C LEU A 125 -4.63 4.55 -1.35
N LEU A 126 -4.62 5.63 -0.57
CA LEU A 126 -3.78 5.75 0.62
C LEU A 126 -4.15 4.71 1.68
N TYR A 127 -5.41 4.31 1.80
CA TYR A 127 -5.81 3.25 2.72
C TYR A 127 -5.06 1.94 2.43
N VAL A 128 -4.99 1.54 1.16
CA VAL A 128 -4.29 0.31 0.77
C VAL A 128 -2.78 0.45 0.97
N VAL A 129 -2.21 1.58 0.57
CA VAL A 129 -0.75 1.81 0.59
C VAL A 129 -0.21 2.05 2.00
N GLU A 130 -0.94 2.73 2.87
CA GLU A 130 -0.55 2.91 4.27
C GLU A 130 -0.80 1.64 5.08
N GLY A 131 -1.91 0.94 4.82
CA GLY A 131 -2.25 -0.31 5.50
C GLY A 131 -1.24 -1.43 5.22
N SER A 132 -0.68 -1.47 4.00
CA SER A 132 0.32 -2.49 3.62
C SER A 132 1.59 -2.46 4.50
N THR A 133 1.89 -1.32 5.14
CA THR A 133 3.09 -1.18 5.99
C THR A 133 3.06 -2.04 7.26
N LEU A 134 1.86 -2.39 7.73
CA LEU A 134 1.66 -3.29 8.87
C LEU A 134 1.98 -4.75 8.47
N GLY A 135 1.40 -5.22 7.36
CA GLY A 135 1.70 -6.54 6.79
C GLY A 135 3.16 -6.66 6.36
N GLY A 136 3.76 -5.58 5.87
CA GLY A 136 5.18 -5.50 5.53
C GLY A 136 6.10 -5.90 6.70
N GLN A 137 5.74 -5.60 7.95
CA GLN A 137 6.57 -6.02 9.11
C GLN A 137 6.62 -7.55 9.25
N TYR A 138 5.54 -8.24 8.88
CA TYR A 138 5.49 -9.70 8.88
C TYR A 138 6.32 -10.25 7.71
N LEU A 139 6.16 -9.71 6.50
CA LEU A 139 6.94 -10.10 5.33
C LEU A 139 8.45 -9.90 5.54
N ALA A 140 8.85 -8.81 6.23
CA ALA A 140 10.24 -8.56 6.56
C ALA A 140 10.86 -9.66 7.44
N ARG A 141 10.08 -10.27 8.34
CA ARG A 141 10.53 -11.40 9.17
C ARG A 141 10.68 -12.67 8.35
N ILE A 142 9.73 -12.95 7.46
CA ILE A 142 9.84 -14.09 6.53
C ILE A 142 11.12 -13.99 5.70
N VAL A 143 11.40 -12.81 5.14
CA VAL A 143 12.60 -12.56 4.35
C VAL A 143 13.88 -12.72 5.19
N GLU A 144 13.89 -12.22 6.42
CA GLU A 144 15.02 -12.35 7.34
C GLU A 144 15.29 -13.83 7.71
N ASP A 145 14.24 -14.60 8.00
CA ASP A 145 14.36 -16.01 8.34
C ASP A 145 14.79 -16.87 7.14
N ALA A 146 14.27 -16.57 5.94
CA ALA A 146 14.52 -17.37 4.75
C ALA A 146 15.84 -17.04 4.04
N LEU A 147 16.24 -15.76 4.01
CA LEU A 147 17.37 -15.28 3.21
C LEU A 147 18.46 -14.55 4.03
N HIS A 148 18.29 -14.41 5.34
CA HIS A 148 19.18 -13.62 6.20
C HIS A 148 19.31 -12.15 5.75
N ILE A 149 18.23 -11.60 5.18
CA ILE A 149 18.14 -10.21 4.75
C ILE A 149 17.38 -9.38 5.79
N ASP A 150 18.00 -8.29 6.23
CA ASP A 150 17.46 -7.34 7.19
C ASP A 150 17.26 -5.95 6.55
N LYS A 151 16.99 -4.93 7.38
CA LYS A 151 16.75 -3.55 6.94
C LYS A 151 17.89 -2.97 6.10
N ASP A 152 19.12 -3.39 6.37
CA ASP A 152 20.34 -2.81 5.82
C ASP A 152 20.98 -3.70 4.76
N SER A 153 20.48 -4.94 4.58
CA SER A 153 20.88 -5.86 3.51
C SER A 153 19.82 -6.11 2.43
N GLY A 154 18.71 -5.36 2.43
CA GLY A 154 17.76 -5.35 1.30
C GLY A 154 16.28 -5.50 1.62
N SER A 155 15.84 -5.31 2.88
CA SER A 155 14.41 -5.32 3.26
C SER A 155 13.92 -4.00 3.88
N ALA A 156 14.57 -2.88 3.60
CA ALA A 156 14.18 -1.57 4.10
C ALA A 156 12.72 -1.22 3.75
N PHE A 157 12.24 -1.59 2.57
CA PHE A 157 10.88 -1.32 2.10
C PHE A 157 9.83 -2.01 2.96
N PHE A 158 9.95 -3.31 3.20
CA PHE A 158 8.97 -4.03 4.03
C PHE A 158 8.92 -3.50 5.47
N ARG A 159 10.05 -2.96 5.95
CA ARG A 159 10.12 -2.32 7.27
C ARG A 159 9.61 -0.87 7.24
N SER A 160 9.74 -0.15 6.13
CA SER A 160 9.25 1.23 5.92
C SER A 160 9.53 2.14 7.12
N TYR A 161 8.48 2.56 7.83
CA TYR A 161 8.54 3.42 9.02
C TYR A 161 9.22 2.77 10.23
N GLY A 162 9.43 1.46 10.19
CA GLY A 162 9.88 0.62 11.29
C GLY A 162 8.72 0.14 12.16
N PRO A 163 8.93 -0.94 12.95
CA PRO A 163 7.87 -1.58 13.73
C PRO A 163 7.28 -0.65 14.81
N GLN A 164 8.05 0.32 15.32
CA GLN A 164 7.55 1.28 16.31
C GLN A 164 6.62 2.34 15.69
N ASN A 165 6.88 2.76 14.45
CA ASN A 165 6.16 3.88 13.83
C ASN A 165 5.04 3.44 12.88
N ALA A 166 5.07 2.21 12.35
CA ALA A 166 4.08 1.73 11.39
C ALA A 166 2.63 1.86 11.93
N HIS A 167 2.40 1.42 13.18
CA HIS A 167 1.09 1.58 13.83
C HIS A 167 0.70 3.04 14.05
N THR A 168 1.65 3.90 14.42
CA THR A 168 1.41 5.34 14.63
C THR A 168 1.01 6.02 13.33
N MET A 169 1.76 5.78 12.24
CA MET A 169 1.48 6.33 10.91
C MET A 169 0.12 5.87 10.37
N TRP A 170 -0.21 4.59 10.57
CA TRP A 170 -1.51 4.01 10.20
C TRP A 170 -2.65 4.65 11.00
N LYS A 171 -2.51 4.73 12.32
CA LYS A 171 -3.54 5.32 13.18
C LYS A 171 -3.79 6.79 12.84
N ALA A 172 -2.72 7.56 12.60
CA ALA A 172 -2.83 8.97 12.21
C ALA A 172 -3.57 9.12 10.86
N PHE A 173 -3.28 8.27 9.88
CA PHE A 173 -4.00 8.24 8.62
C PHE A 173 -5.49 7.90 8.82
N CYS A 174 -5.80 6.81 9.53
CA CYS A 174 -7.18 6.39 9.78
C CYS A 174 -8.01 7.46 10.50
N GLN A 175 -7.39 8.24 11.39
CA GLN A 175 -8.06 9.35 12.05
C GLN A 175 -8.52 10.42 11.04
N GLN A 176 -7.64 10.82 10.09
CA GLN A 176 -8.01 11.80 9.06
C GLN A 176 -9.06 11.23 8.08
N LEU A 177 -8.92 9.96 7.70
CA LEU A 177 -9.88 9.26 6.86
C LEU A 177 -11.29 9.23 7.50
N CYS A 178 -11.39 8.83 8.77
CA CYS A 178 -12.67 8.82 9.47
C CYS A 178 -13.26 10.23 9.58
N ALA A 179 -12.46 11.23 9.97
CA ALA A 179 -12.92 12.61 10.08
C ALA A 179 -13.38 13.19 8.73
N TYR A 180 -12.78 12.78 7.62
CA TYR A 180 -13.24 13.15 6.28
C TYR A 180 -14.58 12.47 5.93
N ALA A 181 -14.67 11.14 6.12
CA ALA A 181 -15.88 10.39 5.79
C ALA A 181 -17.10 10.81 6.63
N GLU A 182 -16.90 11.23 7.88
CA GLU A 182 -17.97 11.78 8.73
C GLU A 182 -18.50 13.12 8.21
N ARG A 183 -17.65 13.95 7.60
CA ARG A 183 -18.03 15.23 6.98
C ARG A 183 -18.64 15.07 5.59
N HIS A 184 -18.27 14.00 4.89
CA HIS A 184 -18.67 13.71 3.51
C HIS A 184 -19.25 12.29 3.38
N PRO A 185 -20.35 11.97 4.10
CA PRO A 185 -20.90 10.61 4.10
C PRO A 185 -21.30 10.14 2.70
N GLU A 186 -21.69 11.05 1.80
CA GLU A 186 -22.04 10.77 0.41
C GLU A 186 -20.86 10.23 -0.43
N GLN A 187 -19.63 10.43 0.03
CA GLN A 187 -18.41 10.02 -0.68
C GLN A 187 -17.85 8.67 -0.20
N THR A 188 -18.46 8.08 0.84
CA THR A 188 -18.07 6.80 1.44
C THR A 188 -17.87 5.71 0.39
N GLN A 189 -18.82 5.56 -0.54
CA GLN A 189 -18.73 4.51 -1.55
C GLN A 189 -17.54 4.72 -2.50
N SER A 190 -17.25 5.96 -2.89
CA SER A 190 -16.13 6.28 -3.78
C SER A 190 -14.76 6.00 -3.12
N ILE A 191 -14.64 6.15 -1.79
CA ILE A 191 -13.44 5.74 -1.05
C ILE A 191 -13.26 4.22 -1.13
N ILE A 192 -14.34 3.47 -0.89
CA ILE A 192 -14.33 2.00 -0.91
C ILE A 192 -14.00 1.49 -2.32
N ASP A 193 -14.63 2.05 -3.36
CA ASP A 193 -14.41 1.66 -4.75
C ASP A 193 -12.95 1.91 -5.18
N SER A 194 -12.36 3.03 -4.74
CA SER A 194 -10.95 3.31 -4.97
C SER A 194 -10.03 2.28 -4.29
N ALA A 195 -10.29 1.94 -3.02
CA ALA A 195 -9.51 0.91 -2.33
C ALA A 195 -9.61 -0.46 -3.04
N LEU A 196 -10.81 -0.85 -3.49
CA LEU A 196 -11.03 -2.07 -4.28
C LEU A 196 -10.23 -2.06 -5.59
N ALA A 197 -10.25 -0.94 -6.32
CA ALA A 197 -9.48 -0.80 -7.56
C ALA A 197 -7.97 -0.93 -7.31
N VAL A 198 -7.45 -0.34 -6.24
CA VAL A 198 -6.03 -0.41 -5.88
C VAL A 198 -5.63 -1.83 -5.49
N TYR A 199 -6.45 -2.55 -4.72
CA TYR A 199 -6.23 -3.96 -4.43
C TYR A 199 -6.25 -4.85 -5.67
N ALA A 200 -7.12 -4.56 -6.64
CA ALA A 200 -7.16 -5.30 -7.90
C ALA A 200 -5.85 -5.14 -8.69
N VAL A 201 -5.32 -3.91 -8.76
CA VAL A 201 -4.01 -3.63 -9.39
C VAL A 201 -2.87 -4.27 -8.60
N ALA A 202 -2.87 -4.15 -7.27
CA ALA A 202 -1.85 -4.74 -6.41
C ALA A 202 -1.79 -6.26 -6.61
N ASN A 203 -2.94 -6.93 -6.66
CA ASN A 203 -3.02 -8.34 -7.03
C ASN A 203 -2.44 -8.59 -8.43
N GLN A 204 -2.73 -7.78 -9.44
CA GLN A 204 -2.17 -8.02 -10.78
C GLN A 204 -0.65 -7.80 -10.87
N ARG A 205 -0.08 -6.95 -10.00
CA ARG A 205 1.28 -6.41 -10.21
C ARG A 205 2.33 -6.87 -9.20
N LEU A 206 1.97 -7.11 -7.93
CA LEU A 206 2.96 -7.28 -6.86
C LEU A 206 3.56 -8.68 -6.73
N VAL A 207 2.94 -9.71 -7.31
CA VAL A 207 3.49 -11.07 -7.24
C VAL A 207 3.75 -11.57 -8.65
N VAL A 208 5.03 -11.74 -8.95
CA VAL A 208 5.52 -12.20 -10.26
C VAL A 208 5.17 -13.68 -10.41
N HIS A 209 4.59 -14.06 -11.55
CA HIS A 209 4.52 -15.46 -11.93
C HIS A 209 5.91 -15.87 -12.41
N ASP A 210 6.50 -16.93 -11.85
CA ASP A 210 7.71 -17.48 -12.42
C ASP A 210 7.39 -17.86 -13.87
N HIS A 211 7.91 -17.09 -14.82
CA HIS A 211 8.04 -17.57 -16.18
C HIS A 211 9.12 -18.66 -16.11
N ASN A 212 8.68 -19.91 -16.00
CA ASN A 212 9.51 -21.06 -16.31
C ASN A 212 10.14 -20.79 -17.68
N ALA A 213 11.44 -20.51 -17.66
CA ALA A 213 12.31 -20.64 -18.83
C ALA A 213 12.71 -22.11 -18.97
#